data_AF-A0A523WZB1-F1
#
_entry.id   AF-A0A523WZB1-F1
#
_cell.length_a   1.000
_cell.length_b   1.000
_cell.length_c   1.000
_cell.angle_alpha   90.00
_cell.angle_beta   90.00
_cell.angle_gamma   90.00
#
_symmetry.space_group_name_H-M   'P 1'
#
loop_
_entity.id
_entity.type
_entity.pdbx_description
1 polymer ?
#
loop_
_entity_poly.entity_id
_entity_poly.type
_entity_poly.pdbx_seq_one_letter_code
_entity_poly.pdbx_strand_id
1 'polypeptide(L)'
;MEGEFLAEAKFGAVRAVAGGNFLVMGATEDATLEASERAIEAIRKVPGVITPFPGGLCRSGSKVGSTYAFLKASTNTPFCPAIKHTSPDSQVPDGVACVLEVVLNGLDEPSVKKAMAEGIRAAVEVPGVLKITAVNFGGKLGKYQLGLKDSLGVE
;
A
#
# COMPACT_ATOMS: atom_id res chain seq x y z
N MET A 1 -38.94 4.04 13.74
CA MET A 1 -39.32 5.15 12.84
C MET A 1 -39.29 4.71 11.38
N GLU A 2 -38.28 3.98 10.89
CA GLU A 2 -38.36 3.37 9.54
C GLU A 2 -39.18 2.07 9.49
N GLY A 3 -39.24 1.31 10.59
CA GLY A 3 -39.93 0.02 10.65
C GLY A 3 -39.13 -1.01 11.45
N GLU A 4 -38.87 -2.15 10.83
CA GLU A 4 -38.13 -3.30 11.39
C GLU A 4 -36.73 -3.41 10.78
N PHE A 5 -35.72 -3.64 11.62
CA PHE A 5 -34.35 -3.91 11.19
C PHE A 5 -34.04 -5.40 11.38
N LEU A 6 -33.83 -6.10 10.26
CA LEU A 6 -33.41 -7.49 10.26
C LEU A 6 -31.89 -7.58 10.24
N ALA A 7 -31.31 -8.28 11.22
CA ALA A 7 -29.89 -8.53 11.32
C ALA A 7 -29.60 -9.99 11.67
N GLU A 8 -28.51 -10.51 11.12
CA GLU A 8 -28.07 -11.86 11.42
C GLU A 8 -27.56 -11.96 12.87
N ALA A 9 -27.90 -13.05 13.56
CA ALA A 9 -27.53 -13.22 14.97
C ALA A 9 -26.03 -13.50 15.20
N LYS A 10 -25.31 -13.90 14.14
CA LYS A 10 -23.90 -14.31 14.21
C LYS A 10 -23.15 -13.86 12.96
N PHE A 11 -21.90 -13.47 13.13
CA PHE A 11 -20.98 -13.12 12.05
C PHE A 11 -19.72 -13.97 12.16
N GLY A 12 -19.23 -14.49 11.03
CA GLY A 12 -18.00 -15.26 10.97
C GLY A 12 -16.76 -14.38 11.11
N ALA A 13 -15.75 -14.87 11.81
CA ALA A 13 -14.43 -14.25 11.88
C ALA A 13 -13.36 -15.30 11.56
N VAL A 14 -12.35 -14.90 10.79
CA VAL A 14 -11.22 -15.75 10.39
C VAL A 14 -9.91 -15.05 10.67
N ARG A 15 -8.83 -15.82 10.79
CA ARG A 15 -7.48 -15.24 10.78
C ARG A 15 -7.18 -14.77 9.36
N ALA A 16 -6.83 -13.50 9.23
CA ALA A 16 -6.66 -12.81 7.97
C ALA A 16 -5.24 -12.22 7.86
N VAL A 17 -4.96 -11.65 6.70
CA VAL A 17 -3.70 -10.94 6.39
C VAL A 17 -3.95 -9.44 6.42
N ALA A 18 -3.07 -8.71 7.09
CA ALA A 18 -3.10 -7.25 7.11
C ALA A 18 -1.72 -6.67 6.77
N GLY A 19 -1.71 -5.56 6.03
CA GLY A 19 -0.49 -4.82 5.71
C GLY A 19 0.27 -5.30 4.47
N GLY A 20 -0.39 -6.04 3.57
CA GLY A 20 0.15 -6.17 2.21
C GLY A 20 0.24 -4.78 1.58
N ASN A 21 1.31 -4.46 0.86
CA ASN A 21 1.49 -3.11 0.35
C ASN A 21 2.36 -3.06 -0.90
N PHE A 22 2.23 -1.94 -1.61
CA PHE A 22 3.24 -1.46 -2.56
C PHE A 22 3.21 0.08 -2.60
N LEU A 23 4.33 0.65 -2.99
CA LEU A 23 4.50 2.08 -3.24
C LEU A 23 4.47 2.36 -4.74
N VAL A 24 3.71 3.37 -5.13
CA VAL A 24 3.73 3.96 -6.47
C VAL A 24 4.56 5.24 -6.40
N MET A 25 5.63 5.31 -7.21
CA MET A 25 6.53 6.47 -7.26
C MET A 25 6.45 7.09 -8.65
N GLY A 26 6.01 8.35 -8.73
CA GLY A 26 5.81 9.02 -10.01
C GLY A 26 6.53 10.35 -10.13
N ALA A 27 6.63 10.80 -11.38
CA ALA A 27 7.30 12.04 -11.79
C ALA A 27 6.53 13.30 -11.34
N THR A 28 5.21 13.20 -11.16
CA THR A 28 4.34 14.29 -10.71
C THR A 28 3.32 13.76 -9.71
N GLU A 29 2.71 14.66 -8.93
CA GLU A 29 1.60 14.30 -8.04
C GLU A 29 0.42 13.72 -8.81
N ASP A 30 0.00 14.38 -9.90
CA ASP A 30 -1.14 13.93 -10.72
C ASP A 30 -0.95 12.52 -11.29
N ALA A 31 0.21 12.24 -11.90
CA ALA A 31 0.51 10.92 -12.46
C ALA A 31 0.55 9.84 -11.37
N THR A 32 1.09 10.18 -10.19
CA THR A 32 1.16 9.24 -9.06
C THR A 32 -0.24 8.96 -8.51
N LEU A 33 -1.07 10.00 -8.37
CA LEU A 33 -2.45 9.87 -7.91
C LEU A 33 -3.29 9.04 -8.89
N GLU A 34 -3.24 9.35 -10.19
CA GLU A 34 -3.98 8.62 -11.23
C GLU A 34 -3.58 7.13 -11.23
N ALA A 35 -2.27 6.83 -11.22
CA ALA A 35 -1.77 5.46 -11.14
C ALA A 35 -2.27 4.73 -9.90
N SER A 36 -2.27 5.40 -8.75
CA SER A 36 -2.70 4.83 -7.49
C SER A 36 -4.21 4.59 -7.48
N GLU A 37 -5.02 5.51 -8.01
CA GLU A 37 -6.48 5.33 -8.13
C GLU A 37 -6.83 4.19 -9.09
N ARG A 38 -6.16 4.07 -10.24
CA ARG A 38 -6.32 2.91 -11.14
C ARG A 38 -5.98 1.61 -10.43
N ALA A 39 -4.94 1.60 -9.58
CA ALA A 39 -4.61 0.44 -8.78
C ALA A 39 -5.74 0.08 -7.80
N ILE A 40 -6.36 1.06 -7.14
CA ILE A 40 -7.52 0.84 -6.26
C ILE A 40 -8.72 0.26 -7.03
N GLU A 41 -9.04 0.78 -8.21
CA GLU A 41 -10.13 0.26 -9.04
C GLU A 41 -9.88 -1.19 -9.51
N ALA A 42 -8.63 -1.55 -9.78
CA ALA A 42 -8.26 -2.92 -10.08
C ALA A 42 -8.39 -3.84 -8.84
N ILE A 43 -7.89 -3.39 -7.69
CA ILE A 43 -7.93 -4.14 -6.43
C ILE A 43 -9.38 -4.40 -5.97
N ARG A 44 -10.29 -3.44 -6.14
CA ARG A 44 -11.72 -3.59 -5.77
C ARG A 44 -12.42 -4.75 -6.48
N LYS A 45 -11.89 -5.21 -7.61
CA LYS A 45 -12.43 -6.36 -8.36
C LYS A 45 -11.97 -7.71 -7.79
N VAL A 46 -11.03 -7.71 -6.82
CA VAL A 46 -10.53 -8.93 -6.17
C VAL A 46 -11.34 -9.21 -4.90
N PRO A 47 -12.13 -10.31 -4.86
CA PRO A 47 -12.93 -10.65 -3.69
C PRO A 47 -12.07 -10.90 -2.45
N GLY A 48 -12.60 -10.54 -1.27
CA GLY A 48 -11.95 -10.81 0.00
C GLY A 48 -10.75 -9.92 0.34
N VAL A 49 -10.53 -8.83 -0.42
CA VAL A 49 -9.49 -7.83 -0.18
C VAL A 49 -10.10 -6.44 -0.04
N ILE A 50 -9.54 -5.63 0.84
CA ILE A 50 -9.90 -4.23 1.04
C ILE A 50 -8.66 -3.34 1.05
N THR A 51 -8.84 -2.07 0.73
CA THR A 51 -7.83 -1.01 0.86
C THR A 51 -8.29 0.00 1.92
N PRO A 52 -7.84 -0.12 3.18
CA PRO A 52 -8.54 0.47 4.33
C PRO A 52 -8.28 1.97 4.54
N PHE A 53 -7.32 2.56 3.81
CA PHE A 53 -7.02 3.98 3.92
C PHE A 53 -8.08 4.84 3.19
N PRO A 54 -8.16 6.15 3.45
CA PRO A 54 -9.08 7.05 2.73
C PRO A 54 -8.88 6.97 1.21
N GLY A 55 -9.93 6.62 0.48
CA GLY A 55 -9.84 6.38 -0.97
C GLY A 55 -8.97 5.16 -1.36
N GLY A 56 -8.52 4.37 -0.38
CA GLY A 56 -7.57 3.27 -0.55
C GLY A 56 -6.10 3.67 -0.47
N LEU A 57 -5.78 4.96 -0.28
CA LEU A 57 -4.43 5.51 -0.46
C LEU A 57 -3.85 6.06 0.84
N CYS A 58 -2.62 5.64 1.17
CA CYS A 58 -1.84 6.16 2.28
C CYS A 58 -0.84 7.20 1.73
N ARG A 59 -1.08 8.48 2.07
CA ARG A 59 -0.18 9.59 1.72
C ARG A 59 0.92 9.85 2.75
N SER A 60 0.71 9.39 3.99
CA SER A 60 1.61 9.74 5.10
C SER A 60 2.84 8.86 5.15
N GLY A 61 2.70 7.55 4.92
CA GLY A 61 3.76 6.55 5.07
C GLY A 61 4.39 6.52 6.48
N SER A 62 4.36 5.38 7.16
CA SER A 62 4.91 5.30 8.54
C SER A 62 6.07 4.33 8.68
N LYS A 63 6.96 4.62 9.62
CA LYS A 63 7.97 3.69 10.13
C LYS A 63 7.73 3.43 11.61
N VAL A 64 8.18 2.27 12.09
CA VAL A 64 8.14 1.92 13.51
C VAL A 64 9.13 2.79 14.28
N GLY A 65 8.69 3.32 15.41
CA GLY A 65 9.47 4.19 16.28
C GLY A 65 9.58 5.61 15.75
N SER A 66 10.37 6.42 16.46
CA SER A 66 10.60 7.83 16.17
C SER A 66 11.86 8.32 16.87
N THR A 67 12.40 9.45 16.43
CA THR A 67 13.39 10.22 17.20
C THR A 67 12.79 10.76 18.51
N TYR A 68 11.48 10.96 18.54
CA TYR A 68 10.75 11.34 19.75
C TYR A 68 10.28 10.09 20.51
N ALA A 69 10.84 9.86 21.69
CA ALA A 69 10.63 8.62 22.47
C ALA A 69 9.15 8.31 22.79
N PHE A 70 8.28 9.32 22.83
CA PHE A 70 6.85 9.14 23.12
C PHE A 70 6.03 8.70 21.89
N LEU A 71 6.59 8.71 20.68
CA LEU A 71 5.89 8.32 19.45
C LEU A 71 6.21 6.88 19.06
N LYS A 72 5.15 6.06 18.93
CA LYS A 72 5.24 4.66 18.50
C LYS A 72 5.50 4.50 17.00
N ALA A 73 5.08 5.48 16.20
CA ALA A 73 5.29 5.54 14.76
C ALA A 73 5.60 6.98 14.36
N SER A 74 6.34 7.13 13.27
CA SER A 74 6.69 8.43 12.69
C SER A 74 6.71 8.35 11.17
N THR A 75 6.88 9.49 10.50
CA THR A 75 6.97 9.55 9.04
C THR A 75 8.08 8.64 8.52
N ASN A 76 7.82 7.95 7.42
CA ASN A 76 8.83 7.13 6.76
C ASN A 76 9.77 8.01 5.91
N THR A 77 10.66 8.73 6.60
CA THR A 77 11.60 9.72 6.04
C THR A 77 12.32 9.28 4.76
N PRO A 78 12.82 8.04 4.65
CA PRO A 78 13.44 7.53 3.41
C PRO A 78 12.58 7.67 2.15
N PHE A 79 11.26 7.73 2.28
CA PHE A 79 10.33 7.81 1.15
C PHE A 79 9.69 9.21 0.99
N CYS A 80 10.22 10.24 1.64
CA CYS A 80 9.71 11.61 1.54
C CYS A 80 10.40 12.38 0.40
N PRO A 81 9.72 12.67 -0.73
CA PRO A 81 10.37 13.29 -1.90
C PRO A 81 10.92 14.70 -1.63
N ALA A 82 10.21 15.50 -0.83
CA ALA A 82 10.57 16.89 -0.56
C ALA A 82 11.93 17.06 0.15
N ILE A 83 12.41 16.04 0.86
CA ILE A 83 13.65 16.08 1.64
C ILE A 83 14.68 15.06 1.14
N LYS A 84 14.47 14.46 -0.04
CA LYS A 84 15.31 13.38 -0.56
C LYS A 84 16.79 13.76 -0.72
N HIS A 85 17.09 15.03 -1.02
CA HIS A 85 18.46 15.52 -1.17
C HIS A 85 19.15 15.83 0.16
N THR A 86 18.39 15.90 1.25
CA THR A 86 18.92 16.14 2.60
C THR A 86 18.88 14.90 3.49
N SER A 87 18.20 13.83 3.06
CA SER A 87 18.12 12.55 3.77
C SER A 87 19.16 11.58 3.20
N PRO A 88 20.25 11.26 3.93
CA PRO A 88 21.32 10.38 3.42
C PRO A 88 20.84 8.94 3.17
N ASP A 89 19.74 8.54 3.81
CA ASP A 89 19.08 7.24 3.68
C ASP A 89 17.87 7.26 2.73
N SER A 90 17.75 8.31 1.90
CA SER A 90 16.65 8.43 0.94
C SER A 90 16.60 7.22 0.00
N GLN A 91 15.40 6.67 -0.14
CA GLN A 91 15.06 5.62 -1.10
C GLN A 91 14.23 6.16 -2.28
N VAL A 92 13.98 7.47 -2.31
CA VAL A 92 13.29 8.15 -3.43
C VAL A 92 14.29 8.37 -4.57
N PRO A 93 14.08 7.77 -5.75
CA PRO A 93 14.94 7.98 -6.92
C PRO A 93 14.94 9.43 -7.43
N ASP A 94 15.93 9.74 -8.25
CA ASP A 94 15.91 10.96 -9.07
C ASP A 94 14.71 10.95 -10.02
N GLY A 95 14.16 12.14 -10.31
CA GLY A 95 12.94 12.30 -11.10
C GLY A 95 11.62 12.02 -10.36
N VAL A 96 11.62 11.29 -9.23
CA VAL A 96 10.40 11.08 -8.44
C VAL A 96 10.06 12.33 -7.63
N ALA A 97 8.83 12.83 -7.80
CA ALA A 97 8.29 13.98 -7.07
C ALA A 97 7.18 13.60 -6.08
N CYS A 98 6.52 12.46 -6.28
CA CYS A 98 5.44 12.00 -5.41
C CYS A 98 5.54 10.48 -5.17
N VAL A 99 5.16 10.06 -3.96
CA VAL A 99 5.11 8.67 -3.53
C VAL A 99 3.79 8.45 -2.82
N LEU A 100 3.04 7.42 -3.24
CA LEU A 100 1.81 6.99 -2.60
C LEU A 100 1.89 5.52 -2.24
N GLU A 101 1.36 5.16 -1.08
CA GLU A 101 1.30 3.79 -0.61
C GLU A 101 -0.12 3.23 -0.79
N VAL A 102 -0.21 2.03 -1.36
CA VAL A 102 -1.44 1.23 -1.38
C VAL A 102 -1.29 0.13 -0.34
N VAL A 103 -2.17 0.13 0.67
CA VAL A 103 -2.20 -0.90 1.72
C VAL A 103 -3.41 -1.80 1.53
N LEU A 104 -3.22 -3.11 1.68
CA LEU A 104 -4.20 -4.15 1.47
C LEU A 104 -4.34 -5.02 2.72
N ASN A 105 -5.57 -5.29 3.10
CA ASN A 105 -5.92 -6.36 4.03
C ASN A 105 -6.80 -7.36 3.30
N GLY A 106 -6.69 -8.65 3.60
CA GLY A 106 -7.52 -9.66 2.96
C GLY A 106 -7.69 -10.92 3.80
N LEU A 107 -8.72 -11.70 3.44
CA LEU A 107 -9.09 -12.92 4.16
C LEU A 107 -8.01 -14.01 4.11
N ASP A 108 -7.19 -14.01 3.06
CA ASP A 108 -6.09 -14.95 2.86
C ASP A 108 -4.92 -14.32 2.07
N GLU A 109 -3.74 -14.94 2.19
CA GLU A 109 -2.52 -14.49 1.52
C GLU A 109 -2.60 -14.53 -0.02
N PRO A 110 -3.09 -15.61 -0.66
CA PRO A 110 -3.23 -15.67 -2.11
C PRO A 110 -4.06 -14.51 -2.69
N SER A 111 -5.17 -14.15 -2.04
CA SER A 111 -6.03 -13.05 -2.47
C SER A 111 -5.32 -11.71 -2.36
N VAL A 112 -4.56 -11.47 -1.30
CA VAL A 112 -3.75 -10.24 -1.16
C VAL A 112 -2.65 -10.18 -2.23
N LYS A 113 -1.93 -11.28 -2.51
CA LYS A 113 -0.93 -11.33 -3.58
C LYS A 113 -1.53 -11.05 -4.95
N LYS A 114 -2.70 -11.66 -5.25
CA LYS A 114 -3.45 -11.39 -6.47
C LYS A 114 -3.83 -9.91 -6.57
N ALA A 115 -4.37 -9.33 -5.52
CA ALA A 115 -4.74 -7.91 -5.50
C ALA A 115 -3.54 -6.98 -5.67
N MET A 116 -2.39 -7.27 -5.03
CA MET A 116 -1.15 -6.55 -5.27
C MET A 116 -0.74 -6.60 -6.75
N ALA A 117 -0.80 -7.78 -7.38
CA ALA A 117 -0.45 -7.95 -8.78
C ALA A 117 -1.36 -7.13 -9.71
N GLU A 118 -2.68 -7.22 -9.52
CA GLU A 118 -3.66 -6.46 -10.33
C GLU A 118 -3.51 -4.95 -10.14
N GLY A 119 -3.30 -4.49 -8.90
CA GLY A 119 -3.07 -3.08 -8.60
C GLY A 119 -1.80 -2.55 -9.25
N ILE A 120 -0.69 -3.31 -9.16
CA ILE A 120 0.58 -2.92 -9.76
C ILE A 120 0.48 -2.88 -11.29
N ARG A 121 -0.12 -3.90 -11.91
CA ARG A 121 -0.31 -3.94 -13.38
C ARG A 121 -1.10 -2.72 -13.87
N ALA A 122 -2.17 -2.35 -13.17
CA ALA A 122 -2.96 -1.16 -13.52
C ALA A 122 -2.19 0.15 -13.28
N ALA A 123 -1.38 0.24 -12.21
CA ALA A 123 -0.61 1.44 -11.92
C ALA A 123 0.45 1.72 -13.00
N VAL A 124 1.19 0.71 -13.44
CA VAL A 124 2.30 0.89 -14.39
C VAL A 124 1.86 1.24 -15.81
N GLU A 125 0.56 1.15 -16.12
CA GLU A 125 0.00 1.63 -17.39
C GLU A 125 -0.06 3.16 -17.47
N VAL A 126 0.05 3.87 -16.34
CA VAL A 126 -0.02 5.34 -16.32
C VAL A 126 1.35 5.95 -16.66
N PRO A 127 1.44 6.79 -17.70
CA PRO A 127 2.67 7.52 -18.02
C PRO A 127 3.13 8.37 -16.84
N GLY A 128 4.43 8.31 -16.53
CA GLY A 128 5.02 9.07 -15.42
C GLY A 128 5.17 8.26 -14.13
N VAL A 129 4.71 7.01 -14.07
CA VAL A 129 5.15 6.06 -13.04
C VAL A 129 6.60 5.67 -13.32
N LEU A 130 7.47 5.89 -12.34
CA LEU A 130 8.92 5.69 -12.47
C LEU A 130 9.40 4.44 -11.74
N LYS A 131 8.74 4.08 -10.63
CA LYS A 131 9.13 2.91 -9.84
C LYS A 131 7.95 2.37 -9.03
N ILE A 132 7.91 1.05 -8.93
CA ILE A 132 7.11 0.32 -7.95
C ILE A 132 8.07 -0.33 -6.95
N THR A 133 7.74 -0.24 -5.66
CA THR A 133 8.45 -0.97 -4.61
C THR A 133 7.48 -1.35 -3.48
N ALA A 134 7.96 -1.93 -2.39
CA ALA A 134 7.16 -2.24 -1.22
C ALA A 134 7.96 -1.93 0.04
N VAL A 135 7.26 -1.53 1.10
CA VAL A 135 7.87 -1.31 2.41
C VAL A 135 7.77 -2.55 3.27
N ASN A 136 8.85 -2.83 4.00
CA ASN A 136 8.94 -3.96 4.91
C ASN A 136 9.74 -3.57 6.17
N PHE A 137 9.66 -4.42 7.18
CA PHE A 137 10.37 -4.25 8.46
C PHE A 137 11.58 -5.18 8.59
N GLY A 138 12.30 -5.40 7.47
CA GLY A 138 13.47 -6.28 7.40
C GLY A 138 13.17 -7.75 7.68
N GLY A 139 11.91 -8.19 7.46
CA GLY A 139 11.46 -9.55 7.77
C GLY A 139 11.33 -9.86 9.27
N LYS A 140 11.48 -8.86 10.16
CA LYS A 140 11.55 -9.09 11.62
C LYS A 140 10.21 -8.98 12.35
N LEU A 141 9.19 -8.40 11.72
CA LEU A 141 7.91 -8.07 12.38
C LEU A 141 6.72 -8.86 11.84
N GLY A 142 6.60 -8.95 10.51
CA GLY A 142 5.46 -9.59 9.85
C GLY A 142 5.66 -11.10 9.68
N LYS A 143 4.60 -11.88 9.94
CA LYS A 143 4.56 -13.32 9.62
C LYS A 143 4.58 -13.56 8.11
N TYR A 144 3.93 -12.68 7.35
CA TYR A 144 3.77 -12.79 5.90
C TYR A 144 4.85 -11.97 5.19
N GLN A 145 5.45 -12.55 4.15
CA GLN A 145 6.38 -11.86 3.26
C GLN A 145 5.82 -11.92 1.84
N LEU A 146 5.22 -10.81 1.41
CA LEU A 146 4.53 -10.72 0.12
C LEU A 146 5.46 -10.06 -0.90
N GLY A 147 6.37 -10.86 -1.48
CA GLY A 147 7.32 -10.39 -2.48
C GLY A 147 6.61 -9.88 -3.74
N LEU A 148 7.09 -8.75 -4.31
CA LEU A 148 6.50 -8.17 -5.51
C LEU A 148 6.64 -9.10 -6.73
N LYS A 149 7.83 -9.67 -6.92
CA LYS A 149 8.12 -10.63 -8.00
C LYS A 149 7.20 -11.84 -7.92
N ASP A 150 7.14 -12.46 -6.75
CA ASP A 150 6.26 -13.59 -6.46
C ASP A 150 4.78 -13.26 -6.70
N SER A 151 4.34 -12.06 -6.29
CA SER A 151 2.96 -11.61 -6.50
C SER A 151 2.65 -11.42 -7.99
N LEU A 152 3.60 -10.86 -8.75
CA LEU A 152 3.47 -10.61 -10.19
C LEU A 152 3.68 -11.86 -11.06
N GLY A 153 4.27 -12.92 -10.51
CA GLY A 153 4.65 -14.12 -11.25
C GLY A 153 5.81 -13.88 -12.23
N VAL A 154 6.77 -13.03 -11.85
CA VAL A 154 7.95 -12.69 -12.68
C VAL A 154 9.23 -13.07 -11.95
N GLU A 155 10.24 -13.56 -12.68
CA GLU A 155 11.55 -13.98 -12.13
C GLU A 155 12.51 -12.84 -11.77
#